data_AF-A0A1L6TGK4-F1
#
_entry.id   AF-A0A1L6TGK4-F1
#
_cell.length_a   1.000
_cell.length_b   1.000
_cell.length_c   1.000
_cell.angle_alpha   90.00
_cell.angle_beta   90.00
_cell.angle_gamma   90.00
#
_symmetry.space_group_name_H-M   'P 1'
#
loop_
_entity.id
_entity.type
_entity.pdbx_description
1 polymer ?
#
loop_
_entity_poly.entity_id
_entity_poly.type
_entity_poly.pdbx_seq_one_letter_code
_entity_poly.pdbx_strand_id
1 'polypeptide(L)'
;MSFEQARIALQQAGINFQGKEKELEESEKLQEAVIALAQIGALNTNIWQKVLSNPDIREPITTMIKYAVLRVGVTGELQPTPVDPKYRQASSIIANMVIDNFRQYFSTGLIADRTARAWERIQDDERFRDTVLTTYKAGSLSPNVLKIMHTDREAVQAITTLNQAGLLPLPEEIPGPFQDHEALLENANYLRENHILSRAEHQKYQAIFALHEVNKLSQETFKQICDSDHPINTASKILLHEALDQAKTCAQRLAKPTRQRLIDHLKHTVDEETLSPDRLTLNIVRVLSHPLKRLKSRATQNKEASQIAETYQVAEPALRAMQKLHNISEEDFQETLVGTPKKHRGLFGKPKESGNPYSTYSTIKETMGKAKKSPQLVPYSTGDNDDVASPIG
;
A
#
# COMPACT_ATOMS: atom_id res chain seq x y z
N MET A 1 -38.33 7.24 -37.97
CA MET A 1 -36.93 7.48 -38.44
C MET A 1 -35.88 7.01 -37.43
N SER A 2 -36.20 6.90 -36.14
CA SER A 2 -35.30 6.44 -35.07
C SER A 2 -34.87 4.97 -35.20
N PHE A 3 -35.73 4.06 -35.69
CA PHE A 3 -35.39 2.64 -35.83
C PHE A 3 -34.18 2.40 -36.75
N GLU A 4 -34.20 2.91 -37.98
CA GLU A 4 -33.09 2.71 -38.94
C GLU A 4 -31.78 3.34 -38.44
N GLN A 5 -31.84 4.47 -37.74
CA GLN A 5 -30.66 5.08 -37.12
C GLN A 5 -30.08 4.20 -36.01
N ALA A 6 -30.93 3.66 -35.14
CA ALA A 6 -30.50 2.73 -34.10
C ALA A 6 -29.95 1.42 -34.69
N ARG A 7 -30.56 0.92 -35.77
CA ARG A 7 -30.10 -0.26 -36.51
C ARG A 7 -28.70 -0.04 -37.09
N ILE A 8 -28.48 1.09 -37.77
CA ILE A 8 -27.18 1.46 -38.32
C ILE A 8 -26.14 1.60 -37.21
N ALA A 9 -26.50 2.22 -36.08
CA ALA A 9 -25.60 2.38 -34.94
C ALA A 9 -25.13 1.03 -34.36
N LEU A 10 -26.03 0.06 -34.22
CA LEU A 10 -25.68 -1.30 -33.77
C LEU A 10 -24.76 -2.00 -34.78
N GLN A 11 -25.02 -1.86 -36.08
CA GLN A 11 -24.18 -2.43 -37.15
C GLN A 11 -22.78 -1.81 -37.16
N GLN A 12 -22.68 -0.48 -37.03
CA GLN A 12 -21.41 0.23 -36.96
C GLN A 12 -20.60 -0.14 -35.71
N ALA A 13 -21.29 -0.44 -34.60
CA ALA A 13 -20.66 -0.94 -33.38
C ALA A 13 -20.30 -2.45 -33.45
N GLY A 14 -20.60 -3.14 -34.55
CA GLY A 14 -20.34 -4.57 -34.71
C GLY A 14 -21.20 -5.46 -33.80
N ILE A 15 -22.34 -4.97 -33.34
CA ILE A 15 -23.21 -5.68 -32.40
C ILE A 15 -24.16 -6.57 -33.18
N ASN A 16 -24.15 -7.87 -32.87
CA ASN A 16 -25.17 -8.78 -33.38
C ASN A 16 -26.47 -8.62 -32.57
N PHE A 17 -27.53 -8.15 -33.22
CA PHE A 17 -28.87 -7.98 -32.65
C PHE A 17 -29.92 -8.88 -33.33
N GLN A 18 -29.46 -9.94 -34.01
CA GLN A 18 -30.36 -10.88 -34.68
C GLN A 18 -31.34 -11.52 -33.69
N GLY A 19 -32.62 -11.55 -34.05
CA GLY A 19 -33.72 -12.02 -33.20
C GLY A 19 -34.22 -10.99 -32.17
N LYS A 20 -33.67 -9.76 -32.18
CA LYS A 20 -34.07 -8.63 -31.32
C LYS A 20 -34.55 -7.42 -32.11
N GLU A 21 -34.71 -7.55 -33.42
CA GLU A 21 -35.13 -6.48 -34.33
C GLU A 21 -36.51 -5.95 -33.98
N LYS A 22 -37.45 -6.86 -33.68
CA LYS A 22 -38.81 -6.48 -33.29
C LYS A 22 -38.84 -5.69 -31.99
N GLU A 23 -38.04 -6.10 -31.00
CA GLU A 23 -37.94 -5.38 -29.73
C GLU A 23 -37.32 -3.97 -29.91
N LEU A 24 -36.34 -3.85 -30.82
CA LEU A 24 -35.77 -2.57 -31.21
C LEU A 24 -36.78 -1.71 -31.97
N GLU A 25 -37.57 -2.28 -32.88
CA GLU A 25 -38.56 -1.57 -33.70
C GLU A 25 -39.74 -1.05 -32.86
N GLU A 26 -40.21 -1.84 -31.90
CA GLU A 26 -41.38 -1.52 -31.08
C GLU A 26 -41.08 -0.59 -29.89
N SER A 27 -39.81 -0.43 -29.50
CA SER A 27 -39.42 0.36 -28.34
C SER A 27 -38.68 1.65 -28.71
N GLU A 28 -39.41 2.77 -28.81
CA GLU A 28 -38.83 4.10 -29.05
C GLU A 28 -37.75 4.44 -28.01
N LYS A 29 -38.01 4.20 -26.72
CA LYS A 29 -37.03 4.40 -25.65
C LYS A 29 -35.74 3.60 -25.84
N LEU A 30 -35.83 2.38 -26.38
CA LEU A 30 -34.66 1.56 -26.70
C LEU A 30 -33.89 2.13 -27.88
N GLN A 31 -34.58 2.55 -28.94
CA GLN A 31 -33.97 3.21 -30.10
C GLN A 31 -33.22 4.48 -29.67
N GLU A 32 -33.84 5.31 -28.86
CA GLU A 32 -33.23 6.54 -28.34
C GLU A 32 -31.98 6.25 -27.48
N ALA A 33 -32.05 5.27 -26.60
CA ALA A 33 -30.91 4.88 -25.77
C ALA A 33 -29.73 4.36 -26.62
N VAL A 34 -30.01 3.55 -27.65
CA VAL A 34 -29.00 3.06 -28.60
C VAL A 34 -28.35 4.21 -29.36
N ILE A 35 -29.15 5.13 -29.90
CA ILE A 35 -28.65 6.30 -30.64
C ILE A 35 -27.78 7.17 -29.71
N ALA A 36 -28.25 7.45 -28.51
CA ALA A 36 -27.53 8.24 -27.52
C ALA A 36 -26.17 7.63 -27.16
N LEU A 37 -26.12 6.31 -26.89
CA LEU A 37 -24.87 5.61 -26.58
C LEU A 37 -23.90 5.57 -27.77
N ALA A 38 -24.43 5.52 -29.00
CA ALA A 38 -23.62 5.57 -30.20
C ALA A 38 -22.97 6.95 -30.38
N GLN A 39 -23.68 8.04 -30.08
CA GLN A 39 -23.17 9.41 -30.20
C GLN A 39 -21.93 9.65 -29.34
N ILE A 40 -21.89 9.11 -28.12
CA ILE A 40 -20.72 9.21 -27.24
C ILE A 40 -19.66 8.12 -27.46
N GLY A 41 -19.82 7.29 -28.49
CA GLY A 41 -18.91 6.18 -28.79
C GLY A 41 -18.84 5.11 -27.70
N ALA A 42 -19.86 5.00 -26.84
CA ALA A 42 -19.91 4.03 -25.74
C ALA A 42 -20.64 2.73 -26.12
N LEU A 43 -21.44 2.74 -27.19
CA LEU A 43 -22.21 1.57 -27.62
C LEU A 43 -21.31 0.36 -27.92
N ASN A 44 -21.51 -0.72 -27.16
CA ASN A 44 -20.84 -2.01 -27.33
C ASN A 44 -21.75 -3.17 -26.89
N THR A 45 -21.34 -4.41 -27.15
CA THR A 45 -22.13 -5.62 -26.86
C THR A 45 -22.58 -5.72 -25.40
N ASN A 46 -21.71 -5.40 -24.43
CA ASN A 46 -22.05 -5.49 -23.01
C ASN A 46 -23.13 -4.47 -22.63
N ILE A 47 -22.91 -3.20 -23.01
CA ILE A 47 -23.89 -2.13 -22.77
C ILE A 47 -25.22 -2.43 -23.46
N TRP A 48 -25.20 -2.91 -24.70
CA TRP A 48 -26.40 -3.32 -25.43
C TRP A 48 -27.20 -4.37 -24.64
N GLN A 49 -26.56 -5.43 -24.15
CA GLN A 49 -27.23 -6.47 -23.36
C GLN A 49 -27.84 -5.92 -22.07
N LYS A 50 -27.15 -4.99 -21.38
CA LYS A 50 -27.67 -4.34 -20.18
C LYS A 50 -28.91 -3.49 -20.47
N VAL A 51 -28.86 -2.65 -21.51
CA VAL A 51 -29.97 -1.77 -21.91
C VAL A 51 -31.17 -2.56 -22.44
N LEU A 52 -30.91 -3.67 -23.13
CA LEU A 52 -31.95 -4.58 -23.59
C LEU A 52 -32.65 -5.27 -22.41
N SER A 53 -31.87 -5.88 -21.51
CA SER A 53 -32.40 -6.64 -20.36
C SER A 53 -33.04 -5.79 -19.27
N ASN A 54 -32.78 -4.48 -19.23
CA ASN A 54 -33.30 -3.58 -18.21
C ASN A 54 -34.03 -2.37 -18.84
N PRO A 55 -35.37 -2.42 -18.97
CA PRO A 55 -36.14 -1.31 -19.50
C PRO A 55 -36.04 -0.01 -18.69
N ASP A 56 -35.85 -0.12 -17.37
CA ASP A 56 -35.86 1.03 -16.44
C ASP A 56 -34.68 1.98 -16.66
N ILE A 57 -33.58 1.51 -17.28
CA ILE A 57 -32.39 2.34 -17.56
C ILE A 57 -32.45 3.09 -18.88
N ARG A 58 -33.37 2.71 -19.79
CA ARG A 58 -33.43 3.26 -21.15
C ARG A 58 -33.70 4.78 -21.14
N GLU A 59 -34.69 5.21 -20.37
CA GLU A 59 -35.04 6.63 -20.23
C GLU A 59 -33.99 7.44 -19.45
N PRO A 60 -33.47 6.97 -18.30
CA PRO A 60 -32.36 7.64 -17.60
C PRO A 60 -31.12 7.86 -18.46
N ILE A 61 -30.65 6.83 -19.19
CA ILE A 61 -29.48 6.95 -20.08
C ILE A 61 -29.75 7.97 -21.17
N THR A 62 -30.92 7.89 -21.79
CA THR A 62 -31.34 8.79 -22.86
C THR A 62 -31.42 10.22 -22.35
N THR A 63 -32.07 10.44 -21.21
CA THR A 63 -32.23 11.75 -20.55
C THR A 63 -30.87 12.32 -20.22
N MET A 64 -30.01 11.55 -19.56
CA MET A 64 -28.65 11.97 -19.27
C MET A 64 -27.95 12.31 -20.57
N ILE A 65 -27.70 11.40 -21.50
CA ILE A 65 -26.93 11.70 -22.72
C ILE A 65 -27.55 12.87 -23.51
N LYS A 66 -28.88 12.93 -23.68
CA LYS A 66 -29.55 14.07 -24.31
C LYS A 66 -29.29 15.37 -23.56
N TYR A 67 -29.41 15.45 -22.25
CA TYR A 67 -29.20 16.71 -21.50
C TYR A 67 -27.73 16.99 -21.12
N ALA A 68 -26.87 15.98 -21.19
CA ALA A 68 -25.49 15.95 -20.72
C ALA A 68 -24.49 16.14 -21.86
N VAL A 69 -24.81 15.62 -23.04
CA VAL A 69 -23.97 15.68 -24.23
C VAL A 69 -24.51 16.75 -25.19
N LEU A 70 -25.80 17.07 -25.13
CA LEU A 70 -26.34 18.27 -25.77
C LEU A 70 -26.12 19.48 -24.85
N ARG A 71 -24.86 19.93 -24.74
CA ARG A 71 -24.67 21.31 -25.17
C ARG A 71 -25.07 21.30 -26.64
N VAL A 72 -26.24 21.86 -26.94
CA VAL A 72 -26.49 22.37 -28.27
C VAL A 72 -25.29 23.28 -28.56
N GLY A 73 -24.30 22.76 -29.29
CA GLY A 73 -23.40 23.62 -30.04
C GLY A 73 -24.29 24.55 -30.85
N VAL A 74 -23.85 25.79 -31.08
CA VAL A 74 -24.65 26.87 -31.68
C VAL A 74 -25.42 26.45 -32.97
N THR A 75 -25.05 25.34 -33.60
CA THR A 75 -25.62 24.79 -34.83
C THR A 75 -26.42 23.48 -34.70
N GLY A 76 -26.43 22.77 -33.57
CA GLY A 76 -27.21 21.52 -33.40
C GLY A 76 -26.75 20.32 -34.24
N GLU A 77 -25.56 20.38 -34.85
CA GLU A 77 -25.02 19.31 -35.70
C GLU A 77 -24.23 18.25 -34.89
N LEU A 78 -24.29 17.01 -35.37
CA LEU A 78 -23.56 15.86 -34.81
C LEU A 78 -22.04 16.10 -34.90
N GLN A 79 -21.37 16.19 -33.75
CA GLN A 79 -19.91 16.11 -33.70
C GLN A 79 -19.49 14.66 -33.99
N PRO A 80 -18.52 14.44 -34.90
CA PRO A 80 -18.02 13.10 -35.14
C PRO A 80 -17.36 12.55 -33.87
N THR A 81 -17.65 11.30 -33.53
CA THR A 81 -16.96 10.58 -32.45
C THR A 81 -15.44 10.66 -32.69
N PRO A 82 -14.62 11.06 -31.71
CA PRO A 82 -13.17 11.03 -31.85
C PRO A 82 -12.68 9.65 -32.33
N VAL A 83 -11.75 9.66 -33.29
CA VAL A 83 -11.19 8.44 -33.88
C VAL A 83 -10.30 7.69 -32.87
N ASP A 84 -9.82 8.37 -31.83
CA ASP A 84 -8.97 7.81 -30.77
C ASP A 84 -9.63 6.59 -30.10
N PRO A 85 -9.04 5.37 -30.18
CA PRO A 85 -9.56 4.19 -29.49
C PRO A 85 -9.68 4.39 -27.97
N LYS A 86 -8.78 5.18 -27.35
CA LYS A 86 -8.84 5.49 -25.92
C LYS A 86 -10.10 6.26 -25.57
N TYR A 87 -10.60 7.12 -26.47
CA TYR A 87 -11.85 7.84 -26.27
C TYR A 87 -13.01 6.85 -26.11
N ARG A 88 -13.18 5.95 -27.09
CA ARG A 88 -14.25 4.95 -27.05
C ARG A 88 -14.15 4.07 -25.82
N GLN A 89 -12.94 3.68 -25.44
CA GLN A 89 -12.70 2.88 -24.24
C GLN A 89 -13.11 3.63 -22.96
N ALA A 90 -12.66 4.87 -22.77
CA ALA A 90 -12.99 5.67 -21.58
C ALA A 90 -14.50 5.97 -21.51
N SER A 91 -15.12 6.34 -22.63
CA SER A 91 -16.57 6.58 -22.72
C SER A 91 -17.38 5.33 -22.39
N SER A 92 -16.96 4.17 -22.90
CA SER A 92 -17.57 2.87 -22.60
C SER A 92 -17.46 2.49 -21.12
N ILE A 93 -16.31 2.73 -20.50
CA ILE A 93 -16.08 2.48 -19.08
C ILE A 93 -17.03 3.33 -18.22
N ILE A 94 -17.11 4.65 -18.48
CA ILE A 94 -18.01 5.53 -17.73
C ILE A 94 -19.47 5.15 -17.95
N ALA A 95 -19.86 4.83 -19.19
CA ALA A 95 -21.23 4.42 -19.49
C ALA A 95 -21.62 3.13 -18.74
N ASN A 96 -20.75 2.11 -18.74
CA ASN A 96 -20.96 0.89 -17.96
C ASN A 96 -21.11 1.21 -16.46
N MET A 97 -20.22 2.04 -15.92
CA MET A 97 -20.23 2.42 -14.52
C MET A 97 -21.54 3.11 -14.12
N VAL A 98 -22.06 4.03 -14.94
CA VAL A 98 -23.35 4.68 -14.68
C VAL A 98 -24.51 3.70 -14.74
N ILE A 99 -24.52 2.84 -15.76
CA ILE A 99 -25.58 1.84 -15.96
C ILE A 99 -25.65 0.89 -14.77
N ASP A 100 -24.49 0.38 -14.33
CA ASP A 100 -24.42 -0.59 -13.22
C ASP A 100 -24.87 0.00 -11.88
N ASN A 101 -24.81 1.32 -11.75
CA ASN A 101 -25.18 1.99 -10.52
C ASN A 101 -26.49 2.80 -10.63
N PHE A 102 -27.22 2.74 -11.75
CA PHE A 102 -28.26 3.72 -12.12
C PHE A 102 -29.22 4.16 -10.98
N ARG A 103 -29.67 3.23 -10.11
CA ARG A 103 -30.55 3.55 -8.97
C ARG A 103 -29.97 4.58 -8.00
N GLN A 104 -28.65 4.58 -7.83
CA GLN A 104 -27.92 5.56 -7.02
C GLN A 104 -27.68 6.87 -7.79
N TYR A 105 -27.61 6.81 -9.13
CA TYR A 105 -27.14 7.92 -9.97
C TYR A 105 -28.29 8.83 -10.43
N PHE A 106 -29.47 8.28 -10.70
CA PHE A 106 -30.57 9.04 -11.29
C PHE A 106 -31.57 9.62 -10.29
N SER A 107 -31.49 9.23 -9.02
CA SER A 107 -32.38 9.73 -7.96
C SER A 107 -32.05 11.14 -7.46
N THR A 108 -30.88 11.71 -7.83
CA THR A 108 -30.40 12.98 -7.23
C THR A 108 -30.32 14.17 -8.19
N GLY A 109 -30.58 14.02 -9.50
CA GLY A 109 -30.56 15.10 -10.51
C GLY A 109 -29.18 15.75 -10.79
N LEU A 110 -28.31 15.79 -9.79
CA LEU A 110 -26.96 16.39 -9.75
C LEU A 110 -25.92 15.61 -10.57
N ILE A 111 -26.31 14.45 -11.08
CA ILE A 111 -25.39 13.45 -11.65
C ILE A 111 -25.42 13.45 -13.18
N ALA A 112 -26.56 13.80 -13.79
CA ALA A 112 -26.62 14.00 -15.24
C ALA A 112 -25.59 15.03 -15.69
N ASP A 113 -25.49 16.17 -14.98
CA ASP A 113 -24.50 17.24 -15.22
C ASP A 113 -23.05 16.84 -14.88
N ARG A 114 -22.82 15.94 -13.92
CA ARG A 114 -21.46 15.49 -13.61
C ARG A 114 -20.93 14.53 -14.64
N THR A 115 -21.76 13.57 -15.03
CA THR A 115 -21.30 12.60 -16.01
C THR A 115 -21.28 13.22 -17.41
N ALA A 116 -22.20 14.15 -17.72
CA ALA A 116 -22.08 15.09 -18.86
C ALA A 116 -20.69 15.65 -19.03
N ARG A 117 -20.23 16.36 -18.01
CA ARG A 117 -18.95 17.05 -18.04
C ARG A 117 -17.79 16.07 -18.08
N ALA A 118 -17.93 14.88 -17.49
CA ALA A 118 -16.94 13.82 -17.66
C ALA A 118 -16.85 13.33 -19.11
N TRP A 119 -17.98 13.16 -19.81
CA TRP A 119 -17.99 12.81 -21.24
C TRP A 119 -17.43 13.92 -22.13
N GLU A 120 -17.79 15.18 -21.87
CA GLU A 120 -17.21 16.34 -22.56
C GLU A 120 -15.69 16.37 -22.34
N ARG A 121 -15.25 16.25 -21.09
CA ARG A 121 -13.83 16.35 -20.75
C ARG A 121 -12.98 15.20 -21.28
N ILE A 122 -13.53 14.00 -21.46
CA ILE A 122 -12.81 12.89 -22.12
C ILE A 122 -12.43 13.26 -23.57
N GLN A 123 -13.23 14.08 -24.24
CA GLN A 123 -12.93 14.56 -25.61
C GLN A 123 -11.79 15.57 -25.59
N ASP A 124 -11.90 16.55 -24.70
CA ASP A 124 -11.04 17.73 -24.73
C ASP A 124 -9.73 17.59 -23.94
N ASP A 125 -9.67 16.66 -22.99
CA ASP A 125 -8.58 16.51 -22.02
C ASP A 125 -8.01 15.08 -22.06
N GLU A 126 -6.95 14.91 -22.87
CA GLU A 126 -6.22 13.62 -22.99
C GLU A 126 -5.72 13.12 -21.64
N ARG A 127 -5.28 14.02 -20.77
CA ARG A 127 -4.79 13.65 -19.44
C ARG A 127 -5.92 13.10 -18.58
N PHE A 128 -7.09 13.74 -18.58
CA PHE A 128 -8.26 13.24 -17.87
C PHE A 128 -8.70 11.88 -18.43
N ARG A 129 -8.72 11.73 -19.75
CA ARG A 129 -9.02 10.46 -20.44
C ARG A 129 -8.08 9.33 -20.00
N ASP A 130 -6.77 9.56 -20.04
CA ASP A 130 -5.76 8.58 -19.59
C ASP A 130 -5.89 8.27 -18.09
N THR A 131 -6.24 9.27 -17.27
CA THR A 131 -6.50 9.08 -15.85
C THR A 131 -7.70 8.15 -15.63
N VAL A 132 -8.81 8.32 -16.37
CA VAL A 132 -9.98 7.41 -16.28
C VAL A 132 -9.58 5.97 -16.63
N LEU A 133 -8.81 5.78 -17.70
CA LEU A 133 -8.33 4.46 -18.11
C LEU A 133 -7.42 3.82 -17.06
N THR A 134 -6.52 4.61 -16.47
CA THR A 134 -5.59 4.17 -15.43
C THR A 134 -6.34 3.72 -14.18
N THR A 135 -7.24 4.56 -13.68
CA THR A 135 -8.04 4.28 -12.48
C THR A 135 -8.95 3.06 -12.69
N TYR A 136 -9.46 2.86 -13.91
CA TYR A 136 -10.22 1.66 -14.26
C TYR A 136 -9.35 0.40 -14.22
N LYS A 137 -8.16 0.44 -14.80
CA LYS A 137 -7.20 -0.69 -14.77
C LYS A 137 -6.78 -1.02 -13.33
N ALA A 138 -6.69 -0.03 -12.46
CA ALA A 138 -6.43 -0.22 -11.04
C ALA A 138 -7.64 -0.79 -10.26
N GLY A 139 -8.82 -0.89 -10.87
CA GLY A 139 -10.04 -1.37 -10.20
C GLY A 139 -10.65 -0.35 -9.22
N SER A 140 -10.11 0.86 -9.14
CA SER A 140 -10.53 1.91 -8.21
C SER A 140 -11.57 2.87 -8.79
N LEU A 141 -11.91 2.74 -10.08
CA LEU A 141 -12.84 3.65 -10.71
C LEU A 141 -14.24 3.44 -10.16
N SER A 142 -14.66 4.37 -9.32
CA SER A 142 -16.02 4.51 -8.84
C SER A 142 -16.53 5.89 -9.21
N PRO A 143 -17.84 6.14 -9.09
CA PRO A 143 -18.34 7.44 -9.51
C PRO A 143 -18.01 8.55 -8.51
N ASN A 144 -17.75 8.22 -7.24
CA ASN A 144 -17.16 9.17 -6.30
C ASN A 144 -15.76 9.57 -6.73
N VAL A 145 -14.94 8.61 -7.18
CA VAL A 145 -13.61 8.89 -7.72
C VAL A 145 -13.69 9.72 -9.00
N LEU A 146 -14.64 9.42 -9.90
CA LEU A 146 -14.87 10.24 -11.09
C LEU A 146 -15.25 11.68 -10.75
N LYS A 147 -16.11 11.88 -9.73
CA LYS A 147 -16.46 13.22 -9.23
C LYS A 147 -15.23 13.96 -8.73
N ILE A 148 -14.38 13.29 -7.92
CA ILE A 148 -13.14 13.88 -7.39
C ILE A 148 -12.24 14.28 -8.56
N MET A 149 -11.94 13.37 -9.49
CA MET A 149 -11.11 13.68 -10.67
C MET A 149 -11.65 14.85 -11.50
N HIS A 150 -12.97 15.03 -11.55
CA HIS A 150 -13.57 16.16 -12.25
C HIS A 150 -13.35 17.49 -11.51
N THR A 151 -13.57 17.52 -10.20
CA THR A 151 -13.51 18.76 -9.40
C THR A 151 -12.11 19.11 -8.91
N ASP A 152 -11.22 18.12 -8.85
CA ASP A 152 -9.93 18.22 -8.21
C ASP A 152 -8.80 17.90 -9.19
N ARG A 153 -8.04 18.95 -9.52
CA ARG A 153 -6.91 18.83 -10.45
C ARG A 153 -5.71 18.11 -9.80
N GLU A 154 -5.57 18.19 -8.49
CA GLU A 154 -4.47 17.53 -7.77
C GLU A 154 -4.66 16.02 -7.78
N ALA A 155 -5.89 15.53 -7.66
CA ALA A 155 -6.18 14.09 -7.81
C ALA A 155 -5.76 13.55 -9.20
N VAL A 156 -6.09 14.29 -10.27
CA VAL A 156 -5.67 13.93 -11.64
C VAL A 156 -4.15 13.98 -11.77
N GLN A 157 -3.51 15.00 -11.20
CA GLN A 157 -2.05 15.13 -11.19
C GLN A 157 -1.41 13.94 -10.47
N ALA A 158 -1.89 13.57 -9.28
CA ALA A 158 -1.34 12.48 -8.48
C ALA A 158 -1.47 11.12 -9.16
N ILE A 159 -2.63 10.81 -9.75
CA ILE A 159 -2.82 9.59 -10.55
C ILE A 159 -1.86 9.60 -11.74
N THR A 160 -1.74 10.73 -12.44
CA THR A 160 -0.83 10.84 -13.58
C THR A 160 0.62 10.60 -13.16
N THR A 161 1.08 11.21 -12.06
CA THR A 161 2.45 11.08 -11.56
C THR A 161 2.76 9.62 -11.21
N LEU A 162 1.87 8.94 -10.48
CA LEU A 162 2.06 7.51 -10.16
C LEU A 162 2.01 6.61 -11.40
N ASN A 163 1.13 6.89 -12.35
CA ASN A 163 1.05 6.15 -13.61
C ASN A 163 2.33 6.31 -14.46
N GLN A 164 2.86 7.54 -14.55
CA GLN A 164 4.12 7.82 -15.26
C GLN A 164 5.32 7.13 -14.62
N ALA A 165 5.30 6.97 -13.29
CA ALA A 165 6.28 6.17 -12.56
C ALA A 165 6.07 4.66 -12.70
N GLY A 166 5.04 4.21 -13.44
CA GLY A 166 4.70 2.79 -13.59
C GLY A 166 4.22 2.15 -12.30
N LEU A 167 3.62 2.93 -11.40
CA LEU A 167 3.21 2.48 -10.07
C LEU A 167 1.69 2.43 -9.88
N LEU A 168 0.89 2.78 -10.89
CA LEU A 168 -0.57 2.71 -10.81
C LEU A 168 -1.16 2.18 -12.13
N PRO A 169 -1.78 0.98 -12.15
CA PRO A 169 -1.77 -0.02 -11.07
C PRO A 169 -0.35 -0.46 -10.71
N LEU A 170 -0.18 -1.04 -9.52
CA LEU A 170 1.10 -1.64 -9.16
C LEU A 170 1.41 -2.80 -10.12
N PRO A 171 2.58 -2.78 -10.79
CA PRO A 171 2.99 -3.81 -11.73
C PRO A 171 3.48 -5.07 -11.03
N GLU A 172 3.72 -6.14 -11.80
CA GLU A 172 4.38 -7.36 -11.33
C GLU A 172 5.90 -7.18 -11.16
N GLU A 173 6.48 -6.25 -11.93
CA GLU A 173 7.91 -5.94 -11.94
C GLU A 173 8.19 -4.53 -11.42
N ILE A 174 9.29 -4.36 -10.69
CA ILE A 174 9.73 -3.05 -10.23
C ILE A 174 9.90 -2.15 -11.45
N PRO A 175 9.17 -1.02 -11.52
CA PRO A 175 9.42 -0.04 -12.56
C PRO A 175 10.81 0.56 -12.36
N GLY A 176 11.37 1.17 -13.40
CA GLY A 176 12.72 1.77 -13.37
C GLY A 176 12.98 2.68 -12.16
N PRO A 177 14.24 3.06 -11.90
CA PRO A 177 14.64 3.72 -10.66
C PRO A 177 13.76 4.94 -10.33
N PHE A 178 13.32 5.05 -9.07
CA PHE A 178 12.48 6.16 -8.62
C PHE A 178 13.31 7.43 -8.49
N GLN A 179 13.04 8.42 -9.35
CA GLN A 179 13.76 9.70 -9.31
C GLN A 179 13.35 10.57 -8.11
N ASP A 180 12.08 10.53 -7.70
CA ASP A 180 11.54 11.31 -6.58
C ASP A 180 10.53 10.49 -5.76
N HIS A 181 11.05 9.60 -4.92
CA HIS A 181 10.24 8.69 -4.11
C HIS A 181 9.42 9.39 -3.02
N GLU A 182 9.88 10.55 -2.52
CA GLU A 182 9.13 11.34 -1.53
C GLU A 182 7.87 11.93 -2.19
N ALA A 183 8.01 12.58 -3.35
CA ALA A 183 6.86 13.08 -4.08
C ALA A 183 5.90 11.94 -4.49
N LEU A 184 6.42 10.78 -4.89
CA LEU A 184 5.56 9.63 -5.22
C LEU A 184 4.77 9.13 -4.01
N LEU A 185 5.40 9.06 -2.82
CA LEU A 185 4.69 8.70 -1.59
C LEU A 185 3.66 9.76 -1.17
N GLU A 186 3.96 11.05 -1.33
CA GLU A 186 2.99 12.13 -1.10
C GLU A 186 1.76 12.02 -2.01
N ASN A 187 1.98 11.74 -3.30
CA ASN A 187 0.87 11.49 -4.23
C ASN A 187 0.04 10.26 -3.81
N ALA A 188 0.67 9.18 -3.35
CA ALA A 188 -0.04 8.01 -2.83
C ALA A 188 -0.83 8.34 -1.54
N ASN A 189 -0.27 9.15 -0.63
CA ASN A 189 -0.96 9.63 0.57
C ASN A 189 -2.20 10.46 0.19
N TYR A 190 -2.04 11.40 -0.75
CA TYR A 190 -3.13 12.24 -1.24
C TYR A 190 -4.28 11.42 -1.83
N LEU A 191 -3.97 10.42 -2.66
CA LEU A 191 -4.98 9.54 -3.22
C LEU A 191 -5.64 8.64 -2.16
N ARG A 192 -4.93 8.29 -1.10
CA ARG A 192 -5.48 7.55 0.04
C ARG A 192 -6.47 8.41 0.83
N GLU A 193 -6.12 9.66 1.13
CA GLU A 193 -6.96 10.62 1.84
C GLU A 193 -8.26 10.91 1.08
N ASN A 194 -8.18 10.95 -0.26
CA ASN A 194 -9.33 11.12 -1.15
C ASN A 194 -10.07 9.82 -1.50
N HIS A 195 -9.77 8.71 -0.81
CA HIS A 195 -10.41 7.41 -1.02
C HIS A 195 -10.34 6.86 -2.45
N ILE A 196 -9.32 7.26 -3.21
CA ILE A 196 -9.03 6.73 -4.55
C ILE A 196 -8.22 5.44 -4.42
N LEU A 197 -7.24 5.41 -3.50
CA LEU A 197 -6.51 4.20 -3.13
C LEU A 197 -7.16 3.52 -1.92
N SER A 198 -7.29 2.20 -1.99
CA SER A 198 -7.67 1.40 -0.84
C SER A 198 -6.56 1.44 0.23
N ARG A 199 -6.91 1.09 1.46
CA ARG A 199 -5.92 0.98 2.55
C ARG A 199 -4.84 -0.06 2.21
N ALA A 200 -5.24 -1.20 1.64
CA ALA A 200 -4.32 -2.28 1.32
C ALA A 200 -3.31 -1.88 0.24
N GLU A 201 -3.76 -1.18 -0.81
CA GLU A 201 -2.87 -0.65 -1.85
C GLU A 201 -1.92 0.41 -1.29
N HIS A 202 -2.44 1.38 -0.52
CA HIS A 202 -1.64 2.43 0.10
C HIS A 202 -0.50 1.87 0.97
N GLN A 203 -0.78 0.83 1.75
CA GLN A 203 0.24 0.15 2.56
C GLN A 203 1.36 -0.50 1.73
N LYS A 204 1.09 -0.93 0.49
CA LYS A 204 2.13 -1.41 -0.43
C LYS A 204 3.07 -0.28 -0.84
N TYR A 205 2.55 0.90 -1.18
CA TYR A 205 3.39 2.07 -1.50
C TYR A 205 4.28 2.46 -0.31
N GLN A 206 3.71 2.53 0.90
CA GLN A 206 4.49 2.85 2.11
C GLN A 206 5.65 1.86 2.31
N ALA A 207 5.37 0.56 2.16
CA ALA A 207 6.37 -0.49 2.27
C ALA A 207 7.45 -0.42 1.17
N ILE A 208 7.05 -0.23 -0.09
CA ILE A 208 7.96 -0.10 -1.25
C ILE A 208 8.93 1.06 -1.04
N PHE A 209 8.41 2.24 -0.68
CA PHE A 209 9.25 3.43 -0.53
C PHE A 209 10.15 3.38 0.71
N ALA A 210 9.70 2.76 1.80
CA ALA A 210 10.56 2.52 2.96
C ALA A 210 11.75 1.61 2.64
N LEU A 211 11.56 0.58 1.80
CA LEU A 211 12.66 -0.27 1.33
C LEU A 211 13.56 0.44 0.31
N HIS A 212 12.99 1.28 -0.54
CA HIS A 212 13.75 2.07 -1.51
C HIS A 212 14.72 3.04 -0.82
N GLU A 213 14.26 3.75 0.23
CA GLU A 213 15.06 4.74 0.99
C GLU A 213 16.40 4.16 1.49
N VAL A 214 16.44 2.86 1.76
CA VAL A 214 17.63 2.16 2.29
C VAL A 214 18.30 1.22 1.29
N ASN A 215 18.00 1.35 0.00
CA ASN A 215 18.53 0.49 -1.08
C ASN A 215 18.28 -1.00 -0.83
N LYS A 216 17.12 -1.35 -0.26
CA LYS A 216 16.68 -2.75 -0.05
C LYS A 216 15.55 -3.17 -0.99
N LEU A 217 15.10 -2.28 -1.87
CA LEU A 217 14.12 -2.62 -2.88
C LEU A 217 14.79 -3.32 -4.09
N SER A 218 14.73 -4.64 -4.08
CA SER A 218 15.05 -5.53 -5.22
C SER A 218 13.78 -6.18 -5.78
N GLN A 219 13.84 -6.71 -7.01
CA GLN A 219 12.68 -7.34 -7.67
C GLN A 219 12.01 -8.41 -6.78
N GLU A 220 12.82 -9.16 -6.03
CA GLU A 220 12.35 -10.13 -5.07
C GLU A 220 11.56 -9.47 -3.93
N THR A 221 12.12 -8.46 -3.29
CA THR A 221 11.45 -7.77 -2.16
C THR A 221 10.19 -7.02 -2.61
N PHE A 222 10.18 -6.41 -3.80
CA PHE A 222 8.98 -5.75 -4.32
C PHE A 222 7.86 -6.74 -4.55
N LYS A 223 8.18 -7.90 -5.16
CA LYS A 223 7.21 -8.98 -5.30
C LYS A 223 6.69 -9.47 -3.95
N GLN A 224 7.57 -9.66 -2.96
CA GLN A 224 7.17 -10.01 -1.59
C GLN A 224 6.20 -8.98 -0.98
N ILE A 225 6.41 -7.67 -1.21
CA ILE A 225 5.48 -6.63 -0.75
C ILE A 225 4.15 -6.68 -1.51
N CYS A 226 4.20 -6.80 -2.84
CA CYS A 226 3.01 -6.81 -3.68
C CYS A 226 2.11 -8.03 -3.44
N ASP A 227 2.70 -9.19 -3.14
CA ASP A 227 1.98 -10.45 -2.90
C ASP A 227 1.54 -10.61 -1.43
N SER A 228 2.01 -9.76 -0.51
CA SER A 228 1.73 -9.86 0.91
C SER A 228 0.39 -9.24 1.31
N ASP A 229 -0.35 -9.93 2.18
CA ASP A 229 -1.52 -9.40 2.89
C ASP A 229 -1.15 -8.35 3.95
N HIS A 230 0.12 -8.35 4.37
CA HIS A 230 0.67 -7.46 5.40
C HIS A 230 1.98 -6.81 4.92
N PRO A 231 1.90 -5.92 3.91
CA PRO A 231 3.08 -5.33 3.27
C PRO A 231 3.94 -4.53 4.25
N ILE A 232 3.32 -3.80 5.19
CA ILE A 232 4.04 -3.06 6.24
C ILE A 232 4.87 -3.99 7.12
N ASN A 233 4.30 -5.10 7.59
CA ASN A 233 5.02 -6.07 8.43
C ASN A 233 6.14 -6.76 7.65
N THR A 234 5.91 -7.03 6.36
CA THR A 234 6.89 -7.64 5.47
C THR A 234 8.10 -6.71 5.28
N ALA A 235 7.87 -5.45 4.93
CA ALA A 235 8.94 -4.44 4.86
C ALA A 235 9.62 -4.27 6.21
N SER A 236 8.87 -4.31 7.31
CA SER A 236 9.42 -4.15 8.66
C SER A 236 10.45 -5.23 8.99
N LYS A 237 10.14 -6.50 8.69
CA LYS A 237 11.10 -7.59 8.88
C LYS A 237 12.37 -7.37 8.09
N ILE A 238 12.24 -7.01 6.81
CA ILE A 238 13.38 -6.77 5.92
C ILE A 238 14.26 -5.64 6.48
N LEU A 239 13.65 -4.52 6.89
CA LEU A 239 14.37 -3.37 7.47
C LEU A 239 15.06 -3.72 8.79
N LEU A 240 14.40 -4.45 9.69
CA LEU A 240 14.98 -4.85 10.97
C LEU A 240 16.14 -5.85 10.78
N HIS A 241 16.01 -6.79 9.84
CA HIS A 241 17.11 -7.70 9.50
C HIS A 241 18.29 -6.93 8.90
N GLU A 242 18.04 -5.98 8.00
CA GLU A 242 19.09 -5.13 7.44
C GLU A 242 19.83 -4.35 8.54
N ALA A 243 19.10 -3.69 9.44
CA ALA A 243 19.68 -2.97 10.58
C ALA A 243 20.59 -3.89 11.43
N LEU A 244 20.12 -5.09 11.72
CA LEU A 244 20.85 -6.07 12.53
C LEU A 244 22.06 -6.66 11.81
N ASP A 245 21.99 -6.90 10.50
CA ASP A 245 23.10 -7.43 9.70
C ASP A 245 24.23 -6.40 9.52
N GLN A 246 23.89 -5.13 9.29
CA GLN A 246 24.87 -4.04 9.30
C GLN A 246 25.55 -3.93 10.68
N ALA A 247 24.75 -3.95 11.75
CA ALA A 247 25.27 -3.91 13.11
C ALA A 247 26.15 -5.12 13.46
N LYS A 248 25.80 -6.32 12.97
CA LYS A 248 26.57 -7.56 13.20
C LYS A 248 27.93 -7.50 12.52
N THR A 249 27.95 -7.09 11.26
CA THR A 249 29.18 -6.88 10.47
C THR A 249 30.10 -5.87 11.16
N CYS A 250 29.54 -4.76 11.65
CA CYS A 250 30.29 -3.78 12.43
C CYS A 250 30.82 -4.38 13.76
N ALA A 251 30.00 -5.12 14.50
CA ALA A 251 30.42 -5.77 15.74
C ALA A 251 31.51 -6.85 15.54
N GLN A 252 31.53 -7.51 14.38
CA GLN A 252 32.60 -8.42 13.96
C GLN A 252 33.91 -7.67 13.72
N ARG A 253 33.88 -6.61 12.92
CA ARG A 253 35.04 -5.74 12.68
C ARG A 253 35.61 -5.16 13.97
N LEU A 254 34.75 -4.80 14.93
CA LEU A 254 35.14 -4.24 16.23
C LEU A 254 35.53 -5.29 17.29
N ALA A 255 35.55 -6.58 16.94
CA ALA A 255 35.85 -7.71 17.83
C ALA A 255 35.01 -7.71 19.13
N LYS A 256 33.68 -7.53 19.00
CA LYS A 256 32.72 -7.50 20.12
C LYS A 256 31.81 -8.74 20.14
N PRO A 257 32.27 -9.91 20.61
CA PRO A 257 31.50 -11.16 20.54
C PRO A 257 30.21 -11.13 21.37
N THR A 258 30.20 -10.44 22.51
CA THR A 258 28.96 -10.27 23.31
C THR A 258 27.89 -9.49 22.54
N ARG A 259 28.29 -8.51 21.73
CA ARG A 259 27.37 -7.71 20.92
C ARG A 259 26.80 -8.53 19.77
N GLN A 260 27.62 -9.37 19.14
CA GLN A 260 27.16 -10.29 18.10
C GLN A 260 26.07 -11.25 18.63
N ARG A 261 26.29 -11.88 19.79
CA ARG A 261 25.28 -12.77 20.40
C ARG A 261 23.96 -12.06 20.72
N LEU A 262 24.02 -10.81 21.16
CA LEU A 262 22.82 -10.00 21.40
C LEU A 262 22.09 -9.70 20.09
N ILE A 263 22.82 -9.38 19.02
CA ILE A 263 22.25 -9.14 17.69
C ILE A 263 21.59 -10.41 17.15
N ASP A 264 22.25 -11.57 17.28
CA ASP A 264 21.69 -12.86 16.85
C ASP A 264 20.38 -13.18 17.59
N HIS A 265 20.33 -12.91 18.90
CA HIS A 265 19.09 -13.06 19.68
C HIS A 265 17.97 -12.11 19.21
N LEU A 266 18.32 -10.87 18.84
CA LEU A 266 17.36 -9.92 18.29
C LEU A 266 16.84 -10.37 16.92
N LYS A 267 17.69 -10.93 16.05
CA LYS A 267 17.26 -11.49 14.76
C LYS A 267 16.22 -12.59 14.97
N HIS A 268 16.49 -13.52 15.90
CA HIS A 268 15.53 -14.56 16.27
C HIS A 268 14.20 -13.98 16.77
N THR A 269 14.24 -12.91 17.56
CA THR A 269 13.02 -12.27 18.07
C THR A 269 12.20 -11.60 16.95
N VAL A 270 12.87 -11.06 15.92
CA VAL A 270 12.22 -10.51 14.72
C VAL A 270 11.53 -11.63 13.93
N ASP A 271 12.18 -12.79 13.80
CA ASP A 271 11.64 -13.94 13.07
C ASP A 271 10.43 -14.56 13.78
N GLU A 272 10.45 -14.63 15.10
CA GLU A 272 9.33 -15.17 15.90
C GLU A 272 8.10 -14.24 15.96
N GLU A 273 8.21 -12.98 15.51
CA GLU A 273 7.13 -11.98 15.56
C GLU A 273 6.45 -11.81 16.93
N THR A 274 7.15 -12.12 18.01
CA THR A 274 6.57 -12.14 19.38
C THR A 274 6.21 -10.77 19.93
N LEU A 275 6.73 -9.70 19.30
CA LEU A 275 6.56 -8.31 19.72
C LEU A 275 6.11 -7.47 18.52
N SER A 276 5.40 -6.37 18.80
CA SER A 276 5.04 -5.42 17.74
C SER A 276 6.29 -4.83 17.07
N PRO A 277 6.23 -4.50 15.76
CA PRO A 277 7.33 -3.88 15.03
C PRO A 277 7.90 -2.63 15.72
N ASP A 278 7.05 -1.79 16.31
CA ASP A 278 7.47 -0.59 17.06
C ASP A 278 8.34 -0.96 18.25
N ARG A 279 7.89 -1.95 19.03
CA ARG A 279 8.59 -2.40 20.24
C ARG A 279 9.90 -3.10 19.89
N LEU A 280 9.93 -3.87 18.79
CA LEU A 280 11.15 -4.44 18.25
C LEU A 280 12.13 -3.35 17.84
N THR A 281 11.66 -2.34 17.10
CA THR A 281 12.48 -1.20 16.66
C THR A 281 13.11 -0.48 17.84
N LEU A 282 12.31 -0.09 18.85
CA LEU A 282 12.82 0.58 20.04
C LEU A 282 13.79 -0.30 20.84
N ASN A 283 13.53 -1.60 20.95
CA ASN A 283 14.47 -2.54 21.59
C ASN A 283 15.80 -2.63 20.84
N ILE A 284 15.78 -2.66 19.52
CA ILE A 284 16.97 -2.71 18.67
C ILE A 284 17.76 -1.40 18.78
N VAL A 285 17.09 -0.24 18.62
CA VAL A 285 17.68 1.10 18.84
C VAL A 285 18.38 1.14 20.20
N ARG A 286 17.70 0.66 21.24
CA ARG A 286 18.24 0.64 22.60
C ARG A 286 19.51 -0.20 22.73
N VAL A 287 19.49 -1.42 22.20
CA VAL A 287 20.62 -2.34 22.30
C VAL A 287 21.80 -1.80 21.49
N LEU A 288 21.56 -1.40 20.24
CA LEU A 288 22.61 -0.95 19.33
C LEU A 288 23.23 0.40 19.69
N SER A 289 22.49 1.28 20.39
CA SER A 289 22.99 2.56 20.87
C SER A 289 23.78 2.47 22.18
N HIS A 290 23.70 1.34 22.90
CA HIS A 290 24.35 1.22 24.20
C HIS A 290 25.89 1.10 24.07
N PRO A 291 26.68 1.95 24.74
CA PRO A 291 28.13 1.85 24.76
C PRO A 291 28.58 0.61 25.56
N LEU A 292 29.53 -0.17 25.04
CA LEU A 292 29.97 -1.43 25.66
C LEU A 292 30.99 -1.25 26.81
N LYS A 293 31.51 -0.03 27.03
CA LYS A 293 32.46 0.25 28.13
C LYS A 293 31.71 0.58 29.43
N ARG A 294 32.20 0.03 30.56
CA ARG A 294 31.50 0.01 31.87
C ARG A 294 31.18 1.42 32.43
N LEU A 295 30.00 1.51 33.02
CA LEU A 295 29.50 2.54 33.96
C LEU A 295 29.18 3.95 33.43
N LYS A 296 29.17 4.20 32.12
CA LYS A 296 28.69 5.49 31.58
C LYS A 296 27.29 5.36 31.00
N SER A 297 26.41 6.29 31.37
CA SER A 297 25.02 6.32 30.92
C SER A 297 24.89 6.80 29.46
N ARG A 298 23.86 6.36 28.75
CA ARG A 298 23.55 6.88 27.39
C ARG A 298 23.29 8.40 27.40
N ALA A 299 22.62 8.89 28.45
CA ALA A 299 22.32 10.30 28.63
C ALA A 299 23.57 11.21 28.69
N THR A 300 24.72 10.63 29.03
CA THR A 300 26.00 11.35 29.06
C THR A 300 26.87 11.13 27.82
N GLN A 301 26.57 10.17 26.95
CA GLN A 301 27.39 9.81 25.78
C GLN A 301 26.67 9.90 24.44
N ASN A 302 25.36 10.10 24.37
CA ASN A 302 24.65 10.19 23.08
C ASN A 302 24.18 11.63 22.82
N LYS A 303 24.94 12.64 23.29
CA LYS A 303 24.59 14.06 23.08
C LYS A 303 24.93 14.54 21.68
N GLU A 304 25.94 13.95 21.06
CA GLU A 304 26.36 14.22 19.68
C GLU A 304 26.34 12.92 18.89
N ALA A 305 26.01 12.99 17.60
CA ALA A 305 25.92 11.83 16.72
C ALA A 305 27.23 11.01 16.68
N SER A 306 28.39 11.68 16.76
CA SER A 306 29.74 11.10 16.79
C SER A 306 30.00 10.22 18.01
N GLN A 307 29.22 10.39 19.09
CA GLN A 307 29.41 9.71 20.36
C GLN A 307 28.50 8.47 20.50
N ILE A 308 27.50 8.32 19.62
CA ILE A 308 26.63 7.15 19.56
C ILE A 308 27.44 5.93 19.11
N ALA A 309 27.13 4.75 19.65
CA ALA A 309 27.82 3.52 19.29
C ALA A 309 27.77 3.25 17.78
N GLU A 310 28.92 2.91 17.19
CA GLU A 310 29.06 2.68 15.74
C GLU A 310 28.14 1.58 15.20
N THR A 311 27.77 0.59 16.04
CA THR A 311 26.77 -0.43 15.68
C THR A 311 25.38 0.14 15.44
N TYR A 312 25.03 1.27 16.08
CA TYR A 312 23.80 1.99 15.77
C TYR A 312 23.97 2.86 14.53
N GLN A 313 25.09 3.58 14.40
CA GLN A 313 25.32 4.48 13.25
C GLN A 313 25.18 3.75 11.91
N VAL A 314 25.70 2.53 11.78
CA VAL A 314 25.55 1.71 10.56
C VAL A 314 24.14 1.17 10.35
N ALA A 315 23.36 1.03 11.42
CA ALA A 315 21.99 0.52 11.40
C ALA A 315 20.94 1.64 11.29
N GLU A 316 21.36 2.90 11.50
CA GLU A 316 20.47 4.05 11.62
C GLU A 316 19.57 4.26 10.39
N PRO A 317 20.05 4.17 9.13
CA PRO A 317 19.17 4.36 7.97
C PRO A 317 17.95 3.43 7.98
N ALA A 318 18.15 2.14 8.26
CA ALA A 318 17.06 1.16 8.35
C ALA A 318 16.15 1.38 9.57
N LEU A 319 16.71 1.80 10.71
CA LEU A 319 15.92 2.13 11.90
C LEU A 319 15.10 3.42 11.74
N ARG A 320 15.61 4.40 10.97
CA ARG A 320 14.89 5.63 10.61
C ARG A 320 13.78 5.34 9.59
N ALA A 321 14.02 4.48 8.60
CA ALA A 321 12.98 4.00 7.70
C ALA A 321 11.86 3.28 8.48
N MET A 322 12.22 2.43 9.46
CA MET A 322 11.25 1.81 10.38
C MET A 322 10.46 2.83 11.21
N GLN A 323 11.14 3.86 11.73
CA GLN A 323 10.51 4.94 12.49
C GLN A 323 9.43 5.64 11.66
N LYS A 324 9.76 6.02 10.42
CA LYS A 324 8.81 6.64 9.47
C LYS A 324 7.66 5.71 9.13
N LEU A 325 7.95 4.46 8.79
CA LEU A 325 6.95 3.46 8.36
C LEU A 325 5.86 3.22 9.41
N HIS A 326 6.23 3.25 10.70
CA HIS A 326 5.31 3.04 11.83
C HIS A 326 4.87 4.33 12.53
N ASN A 327 5.28 5.50 12.03
CA ASN A 327 5.03 6.79 12.67
C ASN A 327 5.46 6.84 14.15
N ILE A 328 6.60 6.22 14.48
CA ILE A 328 7.16 6.28 15.84
C ILE A 328 7.61 7.73 16.09
N SER A 329 7.11 8.33 17.15
CA SER A 329 7.39 9.75 17.45
C SER A 329 8.90 10.00 17.59
N GLU A 330 9.37 11.15 17.10
CA GLU A 330 10.79 11.53 17.28
C GLU A 330 11.13 11.62 18.76
N GLU A 331 10.18 12.03 19.62
CA GLU A 331 10.37 12.07 21.07
C GLU A 331 10.65 10.67 21.64
N ASP A 332 9.84 9.66 21.31
CA ASP A 332 10.01 8.29 21.80
C ASP A 332 11.30 7.65 21.25
N PHE A 333 11.60 7.91 19.98
CA PHE A 333 12.80 7.42 19.32
C PHE A 333 14.06 8.03 19.94
N GLN A 334 14.07 9.35 20.14
CA GLN A 334 15.17 10.06 20.81
C GLN A 334 15.29 9.69 22.28
N GLU A 335 14.19 9.61 23.04
CA GLU A 335 14.22 9.13 24.43
C GLU A 335 14.83 7.73 24.52
N THR A 336 14.54 6.86 23.55
CA THR A 336 15.11 5.52 23.49
C THR A 336 16.60 5.55 23.14
N LEU A 337 17.02 6.43 22.23
CA LEU A 337 18.39 6.60 21.77
C LEU A 337 19.30 7.19 22.86
N VAL A 338 18.89 8.29 23.49
CA VAL A 338 19.72 9.06 24.44
C VAL A 338 19.36 8.82 25.89
N GLY A 339 18.12 8.43 26.20
CA GLY A 339 17.59 8.42 27.55
C GLY A 339 18.17 7.31 28.45
N THR A 340 18.26 7.63 29.73
CA THR A 340 18.31 6.61 30.81
C THR A 340 16.90 6.06 31.03
N PRO A 341 16.74 4.77 31.37
CA PRO A 341 15.43 4.21 31.63
C PRO A 341 14.68 5.04 32.68
N LYS A 342 13.56 5.68 32.33
CA LYS A 342 12.64 6.21 33.35
C LYS A 342 12.16 5.01 34.13
N LYS A 343 12.66 4.83 35.37
CA LYS A 343 12.04 3.93 36.34
C LYS A 343 10.60 4.42 36.48
N HIS A 344 9.65 3.72 35.87
CA HIS A 344 8.24 3.89 36.15
C HIS A 344 8.02 3.42 37.59
N ARG A 345 8.33 4.28 38.57
CA ARG A 345 7.92 4.10 39.95
C ARG A 345 6.43 4.39 39.97
N GLY A 346 5.62 3.33 40.06
CA GLY A 346 4.24 3.49 40.52
C GLY A 346 4.25 4.16 41.90
N LEU A 347 3.22 4.95 42.19
CA LEU A 347 3.09 5.77 43.40
C LEU A 347 3.14 4.99 44.72
N PHE A 348 3.20 3.66 44.69
CA PHE A 348 3.44 2.83 45.86
C PHE A 348 4.32 1.64 45.47
N GLY A 349 5.64 1.80 45.56
CA GLY A 349 6.62 0.75 45.93
C GLY A 349 6.63 -0.63 45.23
N LYS A 350 5.76 -0.91 44.26
CA LYS A 350 5.70 -2.17 43.52
C LYS A 350 5.70 -1.89 42.02
N PRO A 351 6.48 -2.65 41.23
CA PRO A 351 6.41 -2.56 39.78
C PRO A 351 4.99 -2.97 39.35
N LYS A 352 4.36 -2.19 38.48
CA LYS A 352 3.15 -2.65 37.77
C LYS A 352 3.52 -3.94 37.04
N GLU A 353 2.69 -4.97 37.19
CA GLU A 353 2.73 -6.22 36.41
C GLU A 353 2.47 -6.01 34.91
N SER A 354 2.46 -4.77 34.41
CA SER A 354 2.64 -4.47 32.99
C SER A 354 4.11 -4.68 32.64
N GLY A 355 4.44 -5.91 32.21
CA GLY A 355 5.76 -6.41 31.82
C GLY A 355 6.78 -5.34 31.46
N ASN A 356 7.55 -4.93 32.47
CA ASN A 356 8.69 -4.05 32.30
C ASN A 356 9.75 -4.83 31.48
N PRO A 357 10.05 -4.45 30.22
CA PRO A 357 10.96 -5.19 29.32
C PRO A 357 12.44 -5.16 29.74
N TYR A 358 12.72 -4.75 30.97
CA TYR A 358 14.05 -4.60 31.53
C TYR A 358 14.51 -5.83 32.29
N SER A 359 13.68 -6.87 32.36
CA SER A 359 14.16 -8.19 32.75
C SER A 359 15.14 -8.71 31.71
N THR A 360 15.00 -8.45 30.41
CA THR A 360 15.82 -9.11 29.38
C THR A 360 17.32 -8.91 29.56
N TYR A 361 17.82 -7.72 29.95
CA TYR A 361 19.27 -7.56 30.21
C TYR A 361 19.72 -8.30 31.48
N SER A 362 18.91 -8.28 32.55
CA SER A 362 19.19 -9.07 33.75
C SER A 362 19.07 -10.58 33.50
N THR A 363 18.05 -11.01 32.74
CA THR A 363 17.80 -12.40 32.36
C THR A 363 18.90 -12.89 31.44
N ILE A 364 19.30 -12.12 30.42
CA ILE A 364 20.45 -12.40 29.55
C ILE A 364 21.73 -12.48 30.37
N LYS A 365 21.99 -11.52 31.27
CA LYS A 365 23.15 -11.52 32.18
C LYS A 365 23.13 -12.72 33.12
N GLU A 366 21.95 -13.16 33.56
CA GLU A 366 21.75 -14.29 34.46
C GLU A 366 21.92 -15.63 33.72
N THR A 367 21.38 -15.78 32.50
CA THR A 367 21.66 -16.93 31.62
C THR A 367 23.12 -16.99 31.20
N MET A 368 23.75 -15.85 30.90
CA MET A 368 25.20 -15.80 30.63
C MET A 368 26.04 -16.10 31.88
N GLY A 369 25.56 -15.71 33.05
CA GLY A 369 26.17 -16.03 34.35
C GLY A 369 26.08 -17.52 34.68
N LYS A 370 24.94 -18.16 34.37
CA LYS A 370 24.72 -19.61 34.50
C LYS A 370 25.59 -20.38 33.50
N ALA A 371 25.64 -19.96 32.24
CA ALA A 371 26.50 -20.56 31.21
C ALA A 371 28.00 -20.43 31.53
N LYS A 372 28.42 -19.37 32.23
CA LYS A 372 29.80 -19.22 32.73
C LYS A 372 30.14 -20.11 33.93
N LYS A 373 29.14 -20.56 34.69
CA LYS A 373 29.29 -21.40 35.89
C LYS A 373 29.20 -22.89 35.60
N SER A 374 28.83 -23.29 34.38
CA SER A 374 28.87 -24.67 33.94
C SER A 374 29.97 -24.84 32.89
N PRO A 375 31.22 -25.12 33.30
CA PRO A 375 32.15 -25.79 32.40
C PRO A 375 31.54 -27.15 32.07
N GLN A 376 31.57 -27.50 30.79
CA GLN A 376 31.16 -28.78 30.26
C GLN A 376 31.73 -29.93 31.11
N LEU A 377 30.85 -30.85 31.54
CA LEU A 377 31.25 -32.18 31.98
C LEU A 377 31.95 -32.85 30.79
N VAL A 378 33.28 -32.88 30.83
CA VAL A 378 34.09 -33.82 30.05
C VAL A 378 33.78 -35.22 30.59
N PRO A 379 33.42 -36.20 29.75
CA PRO A 379 33.26 -37.57 30.22
C PRO A 379 34.66 -38.16 30.42
N TYR A 380 35.06 -38.38 31.67
CA TYR A 380 36.21 -39.22 31.98
C TYR A 380 35.72 -40.54 32.55
N SER A 381 36.02 -41.58 31.77
CA SER A 381 35.99 -42.99 32.15
C SER A 381 37.19 -43.35 33.05
N THR A 382 37.14 -44.56 33.61
CA THR A 382 38.09 -45.29 34.47
C THR A 382 37.99 -44.96 35.98
N GLY A 383 37.91 -45.91 36.91
CA GLY A 383 37.92 -47.37 36.88
C GLY A 383 37.86 -47.88 38.33
N ASP A 384 37.27 -49.07 38.52
CA ASP A 384 37.65 -50.14 39.45
C ASP A 384 38.25 -49.78 40.83
N ASN A 385 37.53 -50.06 41.93
CA ASN A 385 37.60 -51.35 42.65
C ASN A 385 36.91 -51.29 44.03
N ASP A 386 36.21 -52.40 44.32
CA ASP A 386 36.08 -53.14 45.59
C ASP A 386 35.76 -52.38 46.90
N ASP A 387 34.59 -52.67 47.47
CA ASP A 387 34.54 -53.65 48.57
C ASP A 387 33.11 -53.92 49.07
N VAL A 388 32.75 -55.20 49.01
CA VAL A 388 32.03 -56.01 50.01
C VAL A 388 30.88 -55.35 50.79
N ALA A 389 29.65 -55.77 50.48
CA ALA A 389 28.83 -56.57 51.42
C ALA A 389 27.48 -56.93 50.80
N SER A 390 27.35 -58.19 50.42
CA SER A 390 26.07 -58.92 50.40
C SER A 390 25.59 -59.13 51.87
N PRO A 391 24.36 -59.62 52.16
CA PRO A 391 23.39 -60.23 51.24
C PRO A 391 21.88 -60.00 51.57
N ILE A 392 21.04 -60.70 50.78
CA ILE A 392 19.68 -61.24 51.03
C ILE A 392 18.53 -60.22 50.89
N GLY A 393 17.57 -60.42 49.98
CA GLY A 393 17.31 -61.52 49.07
C GLY A 393 16.16 -61.22 48.12
#